data_AF-A0A4Q3X181-F1
#
_entry.id   AF-A0A4Q3X181-F1
#
_cell.length_a   1.000
_cell.length_b   1.000
_cell.length_c   1.000
_cell.angle_alpha   90.00
_cell.angle_beta   90.00
_cell.angle_gamma   90.00
#
_symmetry.space_group_name_H-M   'P 1'
#
loop_
_entity.id
_entity.type
_entity.pdbx_description
1 polymer ?
#
loop_
_entity_poly.entity_id
_entity_poly.type
_entity_poly.pdbx_seq_one_letter_code
_entity_poly.pdbx_strand_id
1 'polypeptide(L)'
;MSDKKWHRVSLRFSGDTLPIDEIEARLGLAPRSIGRKGEALSDHPRSARYHTNLWVHAFTKDRTVSFEEQIGDLLDWLESRRECLEELLATPGHEGELFLGFSSESGQGGASFSPFLLERISSFGLTLGLDLYPPHIVSQADMEKPLPLGRSSAPSEVSLEEFIRTGFLGEVAVGIDRAAVEESWGLPESWTVSEGGIQQADFWQYGQISCCFADEILQSIIINEIGKTFGGKTILIDSEIATNCLTITRISAQLDLAGIPFERHVPLRQPNAVRLKTSGGISLFFDLEYEEDEEPILRRISSGLDDG
;
A
#
# COMPACT_ATOMS: atom_id res chain seq x y z
N MET A 1 12.69 17.72 21.47
CA MET A 1 13.45 16.55 20.94
C MET A 1 13.57 16.76 19.43
N SER A 2 14.74 16.48 18.84
CA SER A 2 14.91 16.58 17.38
C SER A 2 14.17 15.43 16.71
N ASP A 3 13.34 15.73 15.72
CA ASP A 3 12.64 14.72 14.89
C ASP A 3 13.67 13.80 14.24
N LYS A 4 13.62 12.50 14.54
CA LYS A 4 14.53 11.53 13.91
C LYS A 4 14.04 11.23 12.50
N LYS A 5 14.94 11.45 11.54
CA LYS A 5 14.70 11.18 10.12
C LYS A 5 15.63 10.08 9.66
N TRP A 6 15.17 9.29 8.69
CA TRP A 6 16.06 8.41 7.94
C TRP A 6 15.78 8.57 6.46
N HIS A 7 16.82 8.36 5.68
CA HIS A 7 16.75 8.35 4.23
C HIS A 7 17.59 7.22 3.66
N ARG A 8 17.25 6.79 2.46
CA ARG A 8 17.95 5.75 1.71
C ARG A 8 18.07 6.15 0.25
N VAL A 9 19.27 6.01 -0.29
CA VAL A 9 19.59 6.18 -1.71
C VAL A 9 19.91 4.81 -2.28
N SER A 10 19.28 4.44 -3.39
CA SER A 10 19.55 3.18 -4.08
C SER A 10 19.55 3.40 -5.59
N LEU A 11 20.44 2.69 -6.27
CA LEU A 11 20.46 2.61 -7.73
C LEU A 11 19.83 1.28 -8.14
N ARG A 12 18.90 1.31 -9.08
CA ARG A 12 18.20 0.11 -9.57
C ARG A 12 18.25 0.05 -11.08
N PHE A 13 18.36 -1.17 -11.59
CA PHE A 13 18.19 -1.45 -13.00
C PHE A 13 17.20 -2.58 -13.18
N SER A 14 16.34 -2.49 -14.19
CA SER A 14 15.40 -3.52 -14.58
C SER A 14 15.39 -3.72 -16.09
N GLY A 15 14.93 -4.89 -16.54
CA GLY A 15 14.76 -5.19 -17.97
C GLY A 15 14.90 -6.67 -18.28
N ASP A 16 14.12 -7.20 -19.21
CA ASP A 16 14.07 -8.65 -19.47
C ASP A 16 15.43 -9.24 -19.90
N THR A 17 16.24 -8.43 -20.57
CA THR A 17 17.57 -8.80 -21.09
C THR A 17 18.71 -8.21 -20.25
N LEU A 18 18.41 -7.66 -19.06
CA LEU A 18 19.40 -6.99 -18.23
C LEU A 18 20.54 -7.97 -17.86
N PRO A 19 21.82 -7.64 -18.14
CA PRO A 19 22.95 -8.52 -17.87
C PRO A 19 23.36 -8.44 -16.40
N ILE A 20 22.51 -8.96 -15.51
CA ILE A 20 22.64 -8.89 -14.04
C ILE A 20 24.07 -9.17 -13.56
N ASP A 21 24.68 -10.24 -14.07
CA ASP A 21 25.98 -10.74 -13.60
C ASP A 21 27.16 -9.86 -14.04
N GLU A 22 26.94 -8.92 -14.98
CA GLU A 22 27.96 -8.01 -15.50
C GLU A 22 27.89 -6.60 -14.91
N ILE A 23 26.75 -6.21 -14.32
CA ILE A 23 26.54 -4.82 -13.84
C ILE A 23 27.58 -4.42 -12.80
N GLU A 24 27.93 -5.32 -11.87
CA GLU A 24 28.95 -5.05 -10.85
C GLU A 24 30.32 -4.77 -11.48
N ALA A 25 30.73 -5.56 -12.46
CA ALA A 25 32.00 -5.36 -13.15
C ALA A 25 32.01 -4.05 -13.95
N ARG A 26 30.88 -3.68 -14.57
CA ARG A 26 30.74 -2.46 -15.37
C ARG A 26 30.72 -1.19 -14.53
N LEU A 27 30.02 -1.19 -13.40
CA LEU A 27 29.80 0.00 -12.57
C LEU A 27 30.74 0.08 -11.35
N GLY A 28 31.39 -1.04 -10.99
CA GLY A 28 32.21 -1.16 -9.78
C GLY A 28 31.40 -1.07 -8.49
N LEU A 29 30.11 -1.42 -8.54
CA LEU A 29 29.19 -1.39 -7.41
C LEU A 29 28.68 -2.80 -7.16
N ALA A 30 28.85 -3.34 -5.95
CA ALA A 30 28.31 -4.65 -5.61
C ALA A 30 26.78 -4.57 -5.44
N PRO A 31 26.00 -5.54 -5.93
CA PRO A 31 24.57 -5.59 -5.70
C PRO A 31 24.25 -5.78 -4.23
N ARG A 32 23.24 -5.08 -3.74
CA ARG A 32 22.56 -5.39 -2.49
C ARG A 32 21.60 -6.57 -2.66
N SER A 33 20.93 -6.63 -3.81
CA SER A 33 19.99 -7.70 -4.18
C SER A 33 19.88 -7.82 -5.68
N ILE A 34 19.55 -9.03 -6.12
CA ILE A 34 19.33 -9.43 -7.50
C ILE A 34 18.02 -10.22 -7.55
N GLY A 35 17.22 -10.02 -8.59
CA GLY A 35 16.11 -10.90 -8.95
C GLY A 35 16.23 -11.29 -10.42
N ARG A 36 16.21 -12.59 -10.75
CA ARG A 36 16.14 -13.02 -12.16
C ARG A 36 14.71 -13.32 -12.54
N LYS A 37 14.33 -12.96 -13.75
CA LYS A 37 13.00 -13.22 -14.30
C LYS A 37 12.62 -14.69 -14.12
N GLY A 38 11.43 -14.92 -13.55
CA GLY A 38 10.91 -16.25 -13.27
C GLY A 38 11.36 -16.87 -11.94
N GLU A 39 12.39 -16.33 -11.27
CA GLU A 39 12.74 -16.76 -9.90
C GLU A 39 11.66 -16.30 -8.91
N ALA A 40 11.48 -17.07 -7.84
CA ALA A 40 10.58 -16.72 -6.76
C ALA A 40 11.14 -15.52 -5.97
N LEU A 41 10.28 -14.60 -5.55
CA LEU A 41 10.66 -13.44 -4.72
C LEU A 41 11.13 -13.86 -3.32
N SER A 42 10.76 -15.06 -2.88
CA SER A 42 11.14 -15.66 -1.60
C SER A 42 11.10 -17.19 -1.69
N ASP A 43 11.68 -17.88 -0.71
CA ASP A 43 11.72 -19.35 -0.63
C ASP A 43 10.34 -20.01 -0.42
N HIS A 44 9.26 -19.23 -0.35
CA HIS A 44 7.92 -19.74 -0.12
C HIS A 44 7.34 -20.39 -1.39
N PRO A 45 6.71 -21.58 -1.33
CA PRO A 45 6.20 -22.30 -2.51
C PRO A 45 5.19 -21.53 -3.36
N ARG A 46 4.47 -20.57 -2.74
CA ARG A 46 3.48 -19.70 -3.40
C ARG A 46 3.97 -18.27 -3.62
N SER A 47 5.28 -18.02 -3.49
CA SER A 47 5.83 -16.70 -3.71
C SER A 47 5.60 -16.24 -5.14
N ALA A 48 5.29 -14.95 -5.31
CA ALA A 48 5.29 -14.31 -6.61
C ALA A 48 6.66 -14.51 -7.29
N ARG A 49 6.69 -14.43 -8.62
CA ARG A 49 7.93 -14.54 -9.39
C ARG A 49 8.31 -13.21 -10.00
N TYR A 50 9.60 -12.95 -10.16
CA TYR A 50 10.05 -11.74 -10.83
C TYR A 50 9.57 -11.74 -12.28
N HIS A 51 8.88 -10.67 -12.67
CA HIS A 51 8.39 -10.50 -14.04
C HIS A 51 9.48 -10.04 -15.02
N THR A 52 10.56 -9.45 -14.50
CA THR A 52 11.73 -8.96 -15.23
C THR A 52 12.99 -9.16 -14.37
N ASN A 53 14.18 -9.04 -14.96
CA ASN A 53 15.41 -9.01 -14.18
C ASN A 53 15.48 -7.70 -13.38
N LEU A 54 16.04 -7.78 -12.17
CA LEU A 54 16.21 -6.66 -11.26
C LEU A 54 17.60 -6.71 -10.64
N TRP A 55 18.29 -5.58 -10.66
CA TRP A 55 19.54 -5.38 -9.97
C TRP A 55 19.42 -4.14 -9.08
N VAL A 56 19.84 -4.24 -7.81
CA VAL A 56 19.71 -3.14 -6.85
C VAL A 56 21.02 -2.96 -6.10
N HIS A 57 21.53 -1.73 -6.05
CA HIS A 57 22.60 -1.31 -5.16
C HIS A 57 22.08 -0.31 -4.12
N ALA A 58 22.43 -0.54 -2.85
CA ALA A 58 22.14 0.39 -1.77
C ALA A 58 23.36 1.27 -1.52
N PHE A 59 23.22 2.58 -1.72
CA PHE A 59 24.35 3.50 -1.65
C PHE A 59 24.51 4.18 -0.27
N THR A 60 23.47 4.26 0.54
CA THR A 60 23.53 4.97 1.84
C THR A 60 24.61 4.40 2.76
N LYS A 61 25.70 5.15 2.98
CA LYS A 61 26.87 4.75 3.80
C LYS A 61 26.83 5.31 5.23
N ASP A 62 26.40 6.55 5.41
CA ASP A 62 26.46 7.26 6.69
C ASP A 62 25.22 8.14 6.88
N ARG A 63 24.52 7.95 8.01
CA ARG A 63 23.29 8.69 8.34
C ARG A 63 23.53 10.12 8.80
N THR A 64 24.78 10.49 9.07
CA THR A 64 25.15 11.87 9.42
C THR A 64 25.29 12.77 8.20
N VAL A 65 25.50 12.17 7.02
CA VAL A 65 25.54 12.87 5.73
C VAL A 65 24.12 13.18 5.27
N SER A 66 23.90 14.41 4.77
CA SER A 66 22.58 14.83 4.34
C SER A 66 22.08 14.02 3.14
N PHE A 67 20.77 14.02 2.93
CA PHE A 67 20.17 13.26 1.85
C PHE A 67 20.67 13.70 0.47
N GLU A 68 20.77 15.01 0.25
CA GLU A 68 21.30 15.60 -0.98
C GLU A 68 22.77 15.26 -1.22
N GLU A 69 23.62 15.33 -0.19
CA GLU A 69 25.04 14.96 -0.30
C GLU A 69 25.21 13.49 -0.68
N GLN A 70 24.44 12.57 -0.10
CA GLN A 70 24.52 11.15 -0.47
C GLN A 70 24.11 10.87 -1.92
N ILE A 71 23.12 11.62 -2.43
CA ILE A 71 22.75 11.53 -3.84
C ILE A 71 23.89 12.07 -4.69
N GLY A 72 24.45 13.23 -4.34
CA GLY A 72 25.61 13.83 -5.01
C GLY A 72 26.80 12.88 -5.11
N ASP A 73 27.16 12.22 -4.01
CA ASP A 73 28.23 11.24 -3.96
C ASP A 73 28.00 10.04 -4.90
N LEU A 74 26.76 9.56 -5.01
CA LEU A 74 26.41 8.51 -5.97
C LEU A 74 26.53 9.01 -7.41
N LEU A 75 26.07 10.22 -7.70
CA LEU A 75 26.17 10.81 -9.03
C LEU A 75 27.63 11.06 -9.42
N ASP A 76 28.49 11.48 -8.49
CA ASP A 76 29.93 11.62 -8.70
C ASP A 76 30.57 10.27 -9.03
N TRP A 77 30.14 9.20 -8.35
CA TRP A 77 30.56 7.84 -8.69
C TRP A 77 30.13 7.46 -10.10
N LEU A 78 28.87 7.70 -10.46
CA LEU A 78 28.33 7.36 -11.77
C LEU A 78 28.94 8.18 -12.91
N GLU A 79 29.34 9.43 -12.66
CA GLU A 79 29.96 10.30 -13.68
C GLU A 79 31.21 9.65 -14.27
N SER A 80 32.06 9.08 -13.42
CA SER A 80 33.27 8.36 -13.86
C SER A 80 33.00 7.00 -14.53
N ARG A 81 31.74 6.56 -14.58
CA ARG A 81 31.26 5.33 -15.26
C ARG A 81 30.13 5.66 -16.26
N ARG A 82 30.05 6.91 -16.70
CA ARG A 82 28.95 7.42 -17.54
C ARG A 82 28.76 6.61 -18.81
N GLU A 83 29.84 6.30 -19.53
CA GLU A 83 29.78 5.50 -20.77
C GLU A 83 29.15 4.12 -20.51
N CYS A 84 29.58 3.40 -19.48
CA CYS A 84 29.00 2.11 -19.09
C CYS A 84 27.51 2.22 -18.75
N LEU A 85 27.10 3.29 -18.07
CA LEU A 85 25.70 3.52 -17.71
C LEU A 85 24.85 3.83 -18.95
N GLU A 86 25.33 4.71 -19.83
CA GLU A 86 24.65 5.08 -21.06
C GLU A 86 24.46 3.87 -21.99
N GLU A 87 25.48 3.02 -22.12
CA GLU A 87 25.36 1.76 -22.87
C GLU A 87 24.30 0.82 -22.27
N LEU A 88 24.26 0.71 -20.93
CA LEU A 88 23.28 -0.11 -20.24
C LEU A 88 21.85 0.37 -20.50
N LEU A 89 21.63 1.68 -20.44
CA LEU A 89 20.32 2.32 -20.62
C LEU A 89 19.91 2.49 -22.09
N ALA A 90 20.86 2.47 -23.03
CA ALA A 90 20.56 2.52 -24.46
C ALA A 90 19.94 1.21 -24.99
N THR A 91 20.06 0.11 -24.22
CA THR A 91 19.47 -1.17 -24.61
C THR A 91 17.94 -1.13 -24.43
N PRO A 92 17.15 -1.45 -25.47
CA PRO A 92 15.69 -1.38 -25.39
C PRO A 92 15.11 -2.24 -24.26
N GLY A 93 14.24 -1.63 -23.45
CA GLY A 93 13.59 -2.30 -22.33
C GLY A 93 14.45 -2.38 -21.06
N HIS A 94 15.66 -1.80 -21.06
CA HIS A 94 16.39 -1.54 -19.83
C HIS A 94 15.95 -0.20 -19.24
N GLU A 95 15.75 -0.17 -17.93
CA GLU A 95 15.42 1.04 -17.19
C GLU A 95 16.39 1.21 -16.03
N GLY A 96 16.71 2.46 -15.71
CA GLY A 96 17.51 2.84 -14.57
C GLY A 96 16.74 3.79 -13.67
N GLU A 97 16.76 3.52 -12.36
CA GLU A 97 16.07 4.31 -11.36
C GLU A 97 17.03 4.71 -10.24
N LEU A 98 17.05 5.99 -9.91
CA LEU A 98 17.53 6.49 -8.63
C LEU A 98 16.36 6.48 -7.65
N PHE A 99 16.35 5.50 -6.75
CA PHE A 99 15.30 5.33 -5.75
C PHE A 99 15.69 5.99 -4.42
N LEU A 100 14.77 6.80 -3.90
CA LEU A 100 14.87 7.56 -2.67
C LEU A 100 13.80 7.09 -1.68
N GLY A 101 14.22 6.53 -0.54
CA GLY A 101 13.32 6.24 0.58
C GLY A 101 13.48 7.30 1.66
N PHE A 102 12.38 7.80 2.21
CA PHE A 102 12.40 8.80 3.29
C PHE A 102 11.36 8.51 4.37
N SER A 103 11.70 8.80 5.62
CA SER A 103 10.74 8.81 6.73
C SER A 103 11.14 9.83 7.80
N SER A 104 10.14 10.29 8.54
CA SER A 104 10.26 11.16 9.70
C SER A 104 9.43 10.56 10.84
N GLU A 105 10.00 10.55 12.06
CA GLU A 105 9.36 10.03 13.27
C GLU A 105 8.06 10.77 13.62
N SER A 106 7.96 12.06 13.30
CA SER A 106 6.73 12.83 13.49
C SER A 106 5.69 12.65 12.37
N GLY A 107 6.04 11.95 11.28
CA GLY A 107 5.27 11.91 10.04
C GLY A 107 5.19 13.26 9.31
N GLN A 108 5.72 14.33 9.91
CA GLN A 108 5.77 15.69 9.40
C GLN A 108 7.22 15.99 9.01
N GLY A 109 7.66 15.37 7.92
CA GLY A 109 9.01 15.54 7.40
C GLY A 109 9.02 15.66 5.88
N GLY A 110 10.04 16.36 5.38
CA GLY A 110 10.33 16.42 3.97
C GLY A 110 11.82 16.56 3.73
N ALA A 111 12.21 16.37 2.48
CA ALA A 111 13.51 16.69 1.95
C ALA A 111 13.34 17.73 0.84
N SER A 112 14.33 18.60 0.69
CA SER A 112 14.42 19.53 -0.43
C SER A 112 15.72 19.24 -1.16
N PHE A 113 15.67 19.28 -2.48
CA PHE A 113 16.83 19.04 -3.34
C PHE A 113 17.09 20.30 -4.16
N SER A 114 18.35 20.68 -4.33
CA SER A 114 18.67 21.84 -5.16
C SER A 114 18.29 21.58 -6.62
N PRO A 115 17.94 22.64 -7.38
CA PRO A 115 17.72 22.52 -8.82
C PRO A 115 18.90 21.91 -9.56
N PHE A 116 20.12 22.22 -9.10
CA PHE A 116 21.37 21.67 -9.65
C PHE A 116 21.43 20.14 -9.48
N LEU A 117 21.08 19.60 -8.32
CA LEU A 117 21.05 18.14 -8.11
C LEU A 117 20.02 17.47 -9.04
N LEU A 118 18.82 18.04 -9.15
CA LEU A 118 17.76 17.50 -10.01
C LEU A 118 18.14 17.50 -11.49
N GLU A 119 18.84 18.54 -11.95
CA GLU A 119 19.42 18.60 -13.30
C GLU A 119 20.51 17.54 -13.50
N ARG A 120 21.37 17.33 -12.50
CA ARG A 120 22.36 16.26 -12.56
C ARG A 120 21.70 14.89 -12.69
N ILE A 121 20.67 14.58 -11.88
CA ILE A 121 19.96 13.29 -11.95
C ILE A 121 19.41 13.05 -13.36
N SER A 122 18.73 14.04 -13.95
CA SER A 122 18.14 13.89 -15.29
C SER A 122 19.20 13.71 -16.38
N SER A 123 20.40 14.29 -16.21
CA SER A 123 21.51 14.13 -17.16
C SER A 123 22.07 12.69 -17.26
N PHE A 124 21.75 11.81 -16.32
CA PHE A 124 22.16 10.39 -16.36
C PHE A 124 21.12 9.48 -17.01
N GLY A 125 19.96 10.02 -17.44
CA GLY A 125 18.88 9.22 -18.01
C GLY A 125 18.19 8.30 -16.99
N LEU A 126 18.36 8.56 -15.69
CA LEU A 126 17.71 7.82 -14.61
C LEU A 126 16.34 8.41 -14.29
N THR A 127 15.36 7.56 -14.03
CA THR A 127 14.11 7.98 -13.39
C THR A 127 14.34 8.25 -11.90
N LEU A 128 13.57 9.17 -11.32
CA LEU A 128 13.62 9.46 -9.89
C LEU A 128 12.39 8.85 -9.21
N GLY A 129 12.60 7.83 -8.38
CA GLY A 129 11.57 7.26 -7.52
C GLY A 129 11.69 7.80 -6.11
N LEU A 130 10.58 8.23 -5.50
CA LEU A 130 10.54 8.70 -4.11
C LEU A 130 9.41 8.01 -3.35
N ASP A 131 9.78 7.25 -2.31
CA ASP A 131 8.85 6.64 -1.37
C ASP A 131 8.90 7.35 -0.01
N LEU A 132 7.71 7.69 0.50
CA LEU A 132 7.52 8.22 1.84
C LEU A 132 6.98 7.11 2.75
N TYR A 133 7.74 6.79 3.80
CA TYR A 133 7.37 5.77 4.78
C TYR A 133 6.79 6.45 6.03
N PRO A 134 5.65 5.95 6.55
CA PRO A 134 5.05 6.51 7.75
C PRO A 134 5.97 6.35 8.96
N PRO A 135 5.77 7.18 10.00
CA PRO A 135 6.50 7.05 11.25
C PRO A 135 6.32 5.64 11.80
N HIS A 136 7.38 5.07 12.38
CA HIS A 136 7.43 3.76 13.06
C HIS A 136 7.69 2.49 12.21
N ILE A 137 7.81 2.55 10.87
CA ILE A 137 7.98 1.30 10.08
C ILE A 137 9.37 0.65 10.15
N VAL A 138 10.40 1.27 10.74
CA VAL A 138 11.74 0.69 10.62
C VAL A 138 12.53 0.71 11.92
N SER A 139 12.58 -0.44 12.59
CA SER A 139 13.64 -0.71 13.55
C SER A 139 15.00 -0.68 12.83
N GLN A 140 16.09 -0.45 13.57
CA GLN A 140 17.44 -0.41 12.99
C GLN A 140 17.79 -1.70 12.21
N ALA A 141 17.25 -2.85 12.63
CA ALA A 141 17.40 -4.15 11.98
C ALA A 141 16.55 -4.30 10.70
N ASP A 142 15.46 -3.54 10.54
CA ASP A 142 14.62 -3.57 9.35
C ASP A 142 15.18 -2.71 8.21
N MET A 143 16.05 -1.75 8.53
CA MET A 143 16.78 -0.95 7.54
C MET A 143 17.98 -1.67 6.91
N GLU A 144 18.60 -2.60 7.65
CA GLU A 144 19.76 -3.38 7.19
C GLU A 144 19.35 -4.56 6.29
N LYS A 145 18.09 -5.00 6.35
CA LYS A 145 17.52 -5.94 5.39
C LYS A 145 17.50 -5.29 3.99
N PRO A 146 17.56 -6.06 2.88
CA PRO A 146 17.09 -5.52 1.61
C PRO A 146 15.76 -4.84 1.88
N LEU A 147 15.48 -3.65 1.32
CA LEU A 147 14.11 -3.15 1.34
C LEU A 147 13.26 -4.35 0.94
N PRO A 148 12.25 -4.76 1.74
CA PRO A 148 11.44 -5.86 1.33
C PRO A 148 10.88 -5.46 -0.03
N LEU A 149 11.34 -6.10 -1.11
CA LEU A 149 10.42 -6.55 -2.13
C LEU A 149 9.38 -7.26 -1.29
N GLY A 150 8.25 -6.58 -1.08
CA GLY A 150 7.39 -6.78 0.09
C GLY A 150 7.38 -8.25 0.50
N ARG A 151 7.60 -8.56 1.79
CA ARG A 151 7.09 -9.83 2.31
C ARG A 151 5.59 -9.78 2.04
N SER A 152 5.22 -10.30 0.90
CA SER A 152 3.88 -10.58 0.50
C SER A 152 3.85 -12.09 0.60
N SER A 153 3.33 -12.60 1.72
CA SER A 153 2.28 -13.61 1.54
C SER A 153 1.40 -13.05 0.43
N ALA A 154 1.27 -13.79 -0.67
CA ALA A 154 0.42 -13.36 -1.78
C ALA A 154 -0.89 -12.86 -1.14
N PRO A 155 -1.28 -11.60 -1.40
CA PRO A 155 -2.36 -10.99 -0.67
C PRO A 155 -3.58 -11.89 -0.78
N SER A 156 -4.26 -12.10 0.33
CA SER A 156 -5.52 -12.84 0.33
C SER A 156 -6.48 -12.07 -0.56
N GLU A 157 -6.84 -12.67 -1.69
CA GLU A 157 -7.87 -12.13 -2.57
C GLU A 157 -9.22 -12.38 -1.90
N VAL A 158 -9.93 -11.31 -1.60
CA VAL A 158 -11.23 -11.34 -0.93
C VAL A 158 -12.27 -10.72 -1.84
N SER A 159 -13.41 -11.39 -2.01
CA SER A 159 -14.50 -10.89 -2.84
C SER A 159 -15.37 -9.92 -2.06
N LEU A 160 -15.56 -8.71 -2.60
CA LEU A 160 -16.50 -7.77 -2.01
C LEU A 160 -17.94 -8.28 -2.08
N GLU A 161 -18.30 -9.01 -3.13
CA GLU A 161 -19.60 -9.67 -3.24
C GLU A 161 -19.80 -10.68 -2.10
N GLU A 162 -18.80 -11.53 -1.84
CA GLU A 162 -18.86 -12.50 -0.75
C GLU A 162 -19.00 -11.80 0.60
N PHE A 163 -18.27 -10.71 0.82
CA PHE A 163 -18.40 -9.91 2.04
C PHE A 163 -19.80 -9.34 2.20
N ILE A 164 -20.35 -8.70 1.16
CA ILE A 164 -21.70 -8.14 1.16
C ILE A 164 -22.76 -9.22 1.42
N ARG A 165 -22.55 -10.43 0.89
CA ARG A 165 -23.46 -11.56 1.00
C ARG A 165 -23.42 -12.22 2.39
N THR A 166 -22.23 -12.40 2.95
CA THR A 166 -22.01 -13.30 4.09
C THR A 166 -21.61 -12.59 5.38
N GLY A 167 -21.07 -11.37 5.28
CA GLY A 167 -20.43 -10.69 6.41
C GLY A 167 -18.96 -11.05 6.61
N PHE A 168 -18.41 -11.98 5.82
CA PHE A 168 -17.02 -12.45 5.90
C PHE A 168 -16.15 -11.80 4.82
N LEU A 169 -15.06 -11.17 5.22
CA LEU A 169 -14.05 -10.65 4.31
C LEU A 169 -12.87 -11.64 4.30
N GLY A 170 -12.98 -12.65 3.43
CA GLY A 170 -12.14 -13.84 3.50
C GLY A 170 -12.47 -14.67 4.74
N GLU A 171 -11.50 -14.95 5.60
CA GLU A 171 -11.70 -15.70 6.85
C GLU A 171 -12.09 -14.81 8.04
N VAL A 172 -12.14 -13.49 7.84
CA VAL A 172 -12.38 -12.52 8.92
C VAL A 172 -13.83 -12.04 8.90
N ALA A 173 -14.49 -12.12 10.05
CA ALA A 173 -15.83 -11.58 10.27
C ALA A 173 -15.91 -10.91 11.64
N VAL A 174 -16.90 -10.03 11.81
CA VAL A 174 -17.22 -9.43 13.11
C VAL A 174 -17.48 -10.52 14.15
N GLY A 175 -16.97 -10.31 15.37
CA GLY A 175 -17.10 -11.23 16.50
C GLY A 175 -15.89 -12.14 16.73
N ILE A 176 -14.89 -12.16 15.84
CA ILE A 176 -13.66 -12.93 16.05
C ILE A 176 -12.63 -12.16 16.88
N ASP A 177 -11.71 -12.91 17.49
CA ASP A 177 -10.60 -12.36 18.26
C ASP A 177 -9.59 -11.63 17.36
N ARG A 178 -8.97 -10.57 17.90
CA ARG A 178 -7.89 -9.80 17.27
C ARG A 178 -6.73 -10.67 16.80
N ALA A 179 -6.35 -11.66 17.59
CA ALA A 179 -5.29 -12.59 17.23
C ALA A 179 -5.63 -13.38 15.94
N ALA A 180 -6.91 -13.73 15.73
CA ALA A 180 -7.35 -14.40 14.51
C ALA A 180 -7.31 -13.46 13.29
N VAL A 181 -7.61 -12.17 13.49
CA VAL A 181 -7.44 -11.14 12.43
C VAL A 181 -5.96 -11.01 12.05
N GLU A 182 -5.07 -10.94 13.04
CA GLU A 182 -3.62 -10.85 12.78
C GLU A 182 -3.07 -12.11 12.10
N GLU A 183 -3.55 -13.30 12.48
CA GLU A 183 -3.18 -14.56 11.83
C GLU A 183 -3.62 -14.58 10.36
N SER A 184 -4.82 -14.08 10.06
CA SER A 184 -5.38 -14.08 8.71
C SER A 184 -4.79 -12.98 7.81
N TRP A 185 -4.65 -11.75 8.33
CA TRP A 185 -4.30 -10.56 7.54
C TRP A 185 -2.91 -10.01 7.82
N GLY A 186 -2.18 -10.55 8.79
CA GLY A 186 -0.93 -10.01 9.28
C GLY A 186 -1.13 -8.80 10.20
N LEU A 187 -0.03 -8.10 10.50
CA LEU A 187 -0.07 -6.88 11.30
C LEU A 187 -0.70 -5.72 10.53
N PRO A 188 -1.46 -4.83 11.19
CA PRO A 188 -2.02 -3.65 10.55
C PRO A 188 -0.93 -2.64 10.16
N GLU A 189 -1.21 -1.81 9.17
CA GLU A 189 -0.32 -0.73 8.70
C GLU A 189 -0.28 0.44 9.68
N SER A 190 -1.41 0.72 10.35
CA SER A 190 -1.54 1.71 11.40
C SER A 190 -2.53 1.23 12.46
N TRP A 191 -2.39 1.75 13.67
CA TRP A 191 -3.37 1.56 14.72
C TRP A 191 -3.53 2.82 15.57
N THR A 192 -4.75 3.08 16.03
CA THR A 192 -5.04 4.20 16.93
C THR A 192 -5.94 3.73 18.07
N VAL A 193 -5.62 4.16 19.28
CA VAL A 193 -6.49 4.04 20.44
C VAL A 193 -7.27 5.32 20.55
N SER A 194 -8.60 5.28 20.48
CA SER A 194 -9.39 6.47 20.72
C SER A 194 -9.39 6.79 22.21
N GLU A 195 -8.57 7.76 22.65
CA GLU A 195 -8.64 8.31 24.01
C GLU A 195 -9.82 9.30 24.10
N GLY A 196 -11.05 8.80 24.29
CA GLY A 196 -12.20 9.67 24.46
C GLY A 196 -13.57 8.99 24.50
N GLY A 197 -13.94 8.37 25.62
CA GLY A 197 -15.29 7.83 25.85
C GLY A 197 -15.32 6.48 26.56
N ILE A 198 -16.51 6.04 27.01
CA ILE A 198 -16.80 4.95 27.97
C ILE A 198 -16.24 3.56 27.58
N GLN A 199 -15.76 3.37 26.35
CA GLN A 199 -15.03 2.18 25.92
C GLN A 199 -13.85 2.57 25.02
N GLN A 200 -12.67 2.06 25.38
CA GLN A 200 -11.47 2.16 24.57
C GLN A 200 -11.65 1.29 23.32
N ALA A 201 -11.82 1.92 22.16
CA ALA A 201 -11.86 1.22 20.89
C ALA A 201 -10.47 1.31 20.23
N ASP A 202 -9.95 0.15 19.85
CA ASP A 202 -8.70 0.06 19.11
C ASP A 202 -9.03 -0.09 17.62
N PHE A 203 -8.53 0.85 16.82
CA PHE A 203 -8.71 0.84 15.37
C PHE A 203 -7.45 0.31 14.71
N TRP A 204 -7.60 -0.69 13.84
CA TRP A 204 -6.54 -1.25 13.02
C TRP A 204 -6.82 -0.93 11.55
N GLN A 205 -5.79 -0.52 10.81
CA GLN A 205 -5.92 -0.16 9.40
C GLN A 205 -5.12 -1.09 8.49
N TYR A 206 -5.78 -1.59 7.44
CA TYR A 206 -5.21 -2.40 6.37
C TYR A 206 -5.55 -1.70 5.03
N GLY A 207 -4.75 -0.70 4.65
CA GLY A 207 -5.07 0.21 3.55
C GLY A 207 -6.42 0.90 3.74
N GLN A 208 -7.39 0.54 2.90
CA GLN A 208 -8.76 1.10 2.93
C GLN A 208 -9.72 0.38 3.88
N ILE A 209 -9.29 -0.73 4.49
CA ILE A 209 -10.07 -1.47 5.47
C ILE A 209 -9.69 -0.98 6.86
N SER A 210 -10.69 -0.65 7.68
CA SER A 210 -10.53 -0.34 9.11
C SER A 210 -11.30 -1.36 9.93
N CYS A 211 -10.61 -1.95 10.91
CA CYS A 211 -11.19 -2.84 11.91
C CYS A 211 -11.27 -2.13 13.25
N CYS A 212 -12.44 -2.16 13.88
CA CYS A 212 -12.64 -1.63 15.23
C CYS A 212 -12.75 -2.78 16.22
N PHE A 213 -11.97 -2.76 17.29
CA PHE A 213 -11.98 -3.77 18.34
C PHE A 213 -12.46 -3.18 19.67
N ALA A 214 -13.19 -3.99 20.42
CA ALA A 214 -13.49 -3.77 21.84
C ALA A 214 -13.21 -5.07 22.59
N ASP A 215 -12.43 -4.99 23.67
CA ASP A 215 -12.00 -6.14 24.48
C ASP A 215 -11.42 -7.29 23.64
N GLU A 216 -10.51 -6.97 22.70
CA GLU A 216 -9.90 -7.90 21.73
C GLU A 216 -10.87 -8.53 20.71
N ILE A 217 -12.17 -8.21 20.73
CA ILE A 217 -13.16 -8.72 19.78
C ILE A 217 -13.42 -7.72 18.67
N LEU A 218 -13.37 -8.17 17.41
CA LEU A 218 -13.66 -7.37 16.23
C LEU A 218 -15.14 -6.96 16.24
N GLN A 219 -15.42 -5.67 16.45
CA GLN A 219 -16.76 -5.10 16.53
C GLN A 219 -17.29 -4.67 15.17
N SER A 220 -16.42 -4.12 14.31
CA SER A 220 -16.80 -3.71 12.96
C SER A 220 -15.64 -3.77 11.97
N ILE A 221 -16.01 -4.03 10.72
CA ILE A 221 -15.13 -3.94 9.55
C ILE A 221 -15.68 -2.83 8.68
N ILE A 222 -14.83 -1.88 8.26
CA ILE A 222 -15.21 -0.71 7.50
C ILE A 222 -14.33 -0.64 6.26
N ILE A 223 -14.92 -0.59 5.08
CA ILE A 223 -14.20 -0.37 3.83
C ILE A 223 -14.51 1.07 3.38
N ASN A 224 -13.47 1.91 3.39
CA ASN A 224 -13.52 3.28 2.91
C ASN A 224 -13.10 3.35 1.43
N GLU A 225 -13.48 4.40 0.71
CA GLU A 225 -13.00 4.70 -0.65
C GLU A 225 -13.05 3.54 -1.67
N ILE A 226 -14.27 3.07 -1.94
CA ILE A 226 -14.61 1.85 -2.70
C ILE A 226 -14.15 1.85 -4.19
N GLY A 227 -13.67 2.99 -4.70
CA GLY A 227 -13.21 3.12 -6.09
C GLY A 227 -11.73 2.78 -6.34
N LYS A 228 -10.93 2.56 -5.29
CA LYS A 228 -9.48 2.29 -5.38
C LYS A 228 -9.04 1.27 -4.32
N THR A 229 -9.78 0.17 -4.18
CA THR A 229 -9.61 -0.75 -3.06
C THR A 229 -8.26 -1.46 -3.09
N PHE A 230 -7.37 -1.02 -2.20
CA PHE A 230 -6.18 -1.76 -1.75
C PHE A 230 -6.35 -2.00 -0.25
N GLY A 231 -6.43 -3.26 0.18
CA GLY A 231 -6.45 -3.62 1.60
C GLY A 231 -5.05 -3.68 2.20
N GLY A 232 -4.20 -2.71 1.81
CA GLY A 232 -2.79 -2.68 2.16
C GLY A 232 -1.96 -3.74 1.43
N LYS A 233 -0.85 -4.17 2.03
CA LYS A 233 0.07 -5.18 1.45
C LYS A 233 -0.47 -6.61 1.47
N THR A 234 -1.53 -6.87 2.23
CA THR A 234 -1.94 -8.24 2.58
C THR A 234 -3.32 -8.64 2.05
N ILE A 235 -4.15 -7.69 1.60
CA ILE A 235 -5.52 -7.96 1.16
C ILE A 235 -5.78 -7.28 -0.18
N LEU A 236 -6.19 -8.07 -1.18
CA LEU A 236 -6.72 -7.55 -2.44
C LEU A 236 -8.23 -7.73 -2.44
N ILE A 237 -8.97 -6.63 -2.57
CA ILE A 237 -10.42 -6.69 -2.65
C ILE A 237 -10.80 -6.73 -4.13
N ASP A 238 -11.41 -7.84 -4.56
CA ASP A 238 -12.13 -7.85 -5.83
C ASP A 238 -13.38 -6.98 -5.68
N SER A 239 -13.33 -5.84 -6.34
CA SER A 239 -14.34 -4.80 -6.26
C SER A 239 -15.29 -4.84 -7.44
N GLU A 240 -15.44 -5.93 -8.21
CA GLU A 240 -16.26 -5.95 -9.43
C GLU A 240 -17.67 -5.33 -9.25
N ILE A 241 -18.32 -5.61 -8.12
CA ILE A 241 -19.62 -5.00 -7.74
C ILE A 241 -19.54 -3.48 -7.55
N ALA A 242 -18.39 -2.96 -7.14
CA ALA A 242 -18.13 -1.59 -6.69
C ALA A 242 -17.43 -0.70 -7.72
N THR A 243 -16.48 -1.23 -8.52
CA THR A 243 -15.59 -0.41 -9.37
C THR A 243 -16.35 0.42 -10.41
N ASN A 244 -17.56 -0.02 -10.77
CA ASN A 244 -18.43 0.64 -11.77
C ASN A 244 -19.80 1.10 -11.24
N CYS A 245 -20.12 0.82 -9.97
CA CYS A 245 -21.44 1.01 -9.38
C CYS A 245 -21.38 1.90 -8.15
N LEU A 246 -21.15 3.19 -8.34
CA LEU A 246 -21.16 4.11 -7.20
C LEU A 246 -22.56 4.55 -6.80
N THR A 247 -23.57 4.48 -7.68
CA THR A 247 -24.91 4.97 -7.32
C THR A 247 -25.76 3.92 -6.64
N ILE A 248 -26.69 4.35 -5.78
CA ILE A 248 -27.63 3.45 -5.11
C ILE A 248 -28.45 2.59 -6.10
N THR A 249 -28.88 3.17 -7.22
CA THR A 249 -29.66 2.47 -8.24
C THR A 249 -28.84 1.33 -8.86
N ARG A 250 -27.58 1.61 -9.22
CA ARG A 250 -26.67 0.61 -9.79
C ARG A 250 -26.33 -0.49 -8.80
N ILE A 251 -26.01 -0.14 -7.56
CA ILE A 251 -25.72 -1.13 -6.51
C ILE A 251 -26.95 -2.00 -6.26
N SER A 252 -28.15 -1.42 -6.14
CA SER A 252 -29.38 -2.18 -5.90
C SER A 252 -29.61 -3.21 -7.02
N ALA A 253 -29.43 -2.80 -8.28
CA ALA A 253 -29.54 -3.72 -9.43
C ALA A 253 -28.48 -4.83 -9.42
N GLN A 254 -27.24 -4.55 -8.99
CA GLN A 254 -26.21 -5.58 -8.84
C GLN A 254 -26.51 -6.55 -7.70
N LEU A 255 -27.02 -6.06 -6.56
CA LEU A 255 -27.47 -6.92 -5.46
C LEU A 255 -28.61 -7.83 -5.90
N ASP A 256 -29.58 -7.30 -6.64
CA ASP A 256 -30.68 -8.08 -7.21
C ASP A 256 -30.16 -9.15 -8.20
N LEU A 257 -29.25 -8.77 -9.10
CA LEU A 257 -28.64 -9.69 -10.07
C LEU A 257 -27.85 -10.81 -9.38
N ALA A 258 -27.12 -10.48 -8.31
CA ALA A 258 -26.39 -11.43 -7.48
C ALA A 258 -27.31 -12.23 -6.53
N GLY A 259 -28.61 -11.93 -6.48
CA GLY A 259 -29.57 -12.57 -5.57
C GLY A 259 -29.23 -12.35 -4.10
N ILE A 260 -28.75 -11.15 -3.74
CA ILE A 260 -28.45 -10.74 -2.36
C ILE A 260 -29.63 -9.91 -1.84
N PRO A 261 -30.46 -10.43 -0.92
CA PRO A 261 -31.55 -9.66 -0.34
C PRO A 261 -31.02 -8.46 0.45
N PHE A 262 -31.67 -7.30 0.29
CA PHE A 262 -31.34 -6.09 1.04
C PHE A 262 -32.59 -5.29 1.39
N GLU A 263 -32.47 -4.48 2.44
CA GLU A 263 -33.48 -3.52 2.87
C GLU A 263 -32.92 -2.10 2.77
N ARG A 264 -33.74 -1.16 2.29
CA ARG A 264 -33.39 0.25 2.21
C ARG A 264 -33.90 0.99 3.45
N HIS A 265 -33.00 1.71 4.11
CA HIS A 265 -33.25 2.49 5.31
C HIS A 265 -32.76 3.93 5.14
N VAL A 266 -33.49 4.90 5.68
CA VAL A 266 -33.05 6.30 5.77
C VAL A 266 -32.77 6.60 7.25
N PRO A 267 -31.50 6.81 7.65
CA PRO A 267 -31.18 7.01 9.06
C PRO A 267 -31.79 8.30 9.61
N LEU A 268 -32.49 8.23 10.75
CA LEU A 268 -33.12 9.40 11.38
C LEU A 268 -32.13 10.54 11.70
N ARG A 269 -30.89 10.20 12.05
CA ARG A 269 -29.84 11.17 12.40
C ARG A 269 -29.06 11.70 11.19
N GLN A 270 -29.26 11.11 10.01
CA GLN A 270 -28.58 11.47 8.76
C GLN A 270 -29.62 11.42 7.63
N PRO A 271 -30.55 12.39 7.56
CA PRO A 271 -31.62 12.38 6.56
C PRO A 271 -31.10 12.49 5.12
N ASN A 272 -29.86 12.96 4.95
CA ASN A 272 -29.16 13.05 3.68
C ASN A 272 -28.31 11.80 3.39
N ALA A 273 -28.60 10.68 4.04
CA ALA A 273 -27.95 9.41 3.77
C ALA A 273 -28.98 8.32 3.49
N VAL A 274 -28.58 7.36 2.67
CA VAL A 274 -29.33 6.12 2.47
C VAL A 274 -28.46 4.96 2.89
N ARG A 275 -29.04 4.02 3.63
CA ARG A 275 -28.39 2.78 4.03
C ARG A 275 -29.09 1.61 3.36
N LEU A 276 -28.33 0.72 2.72
CA LEU A 276 -28.83 -0.60 2.35
C LEU A 276 -28.27 -1.61 3.36
N LYS A 277 -29.13 -2.41 4.00
CA LYS A 277 -28.73 -3.49 4.91
C LYS A 277 -28.97 -4.83 4.23
N THR A 278 -27.93 -5.63 4.03
CA THR A 278 -28.05 -6.96 3.40
C THR A 278 -28.39 -8.03 4.42
N SER A 279 -28.84 -9.19 3.95
CA SER A 279 -29.06 -10.37 4.80
C SER A 279 -27.81 -10.87 5.51
N GLY A 280 -26.61 -10.53 5.01
CA GLY A 280 -25.32 -10.84 5.64
C GLY A 280 -24.95 -9.88 6.78
N GLY A 281 -25.83 -8.95 7.16
CA GLY A 281 -25.55 -7.96 8.19
C GLY A 281 -24.69 -6.78 7.71
N ILE A 282 -24.38 -6.70 6.42
CA ILE A 282 -23.59 -5.60 5.86
C ILE A 282 -24.46 -4.37 5.61
N SER A 283 -23.95 -3.22 6.03
CA SER A 283 -24.53 -1.91 5.74
C SER A 283 -23.71 -1.19 4.67
N LEU A 284 -24.38 -0.84 3.57
CA LEU A 284 -23.86 0.01 2.49
C LEU A 284 -24.38 1.44 2.71
N PHE A 285 -23.48 2.40 2.87
CA PHE A 285 -23.81 3.79 3.18
C PHE A 285 -23.59 4.69 1.96
N PHE A 286 -24.65 5.40 1.59
CA PHE A 286 -24.67 6.35 0.50
C PHE A 286 -24.94 7.75 1.04
N ASP A 287 -24.14 8.72 0.66
CA ASP A 287 -24.41 10.13 0.96
C ASP A 287 -25.14 10.78 -0.23
N LEU A 288 -26.12 11.61 0.08
CA LEU A 288 -26.73 12.54 -0.87
C LEU A 288 -25.84 13.77 -0.94
N GLU A 289 -25.16 13.97 -2.06
CA GLU A 289 -24.54 15.26 -2.36
C GLU A 289 -25.64 16.25 -2.75
N TYR A 290 -25.50 17.51 -2.32
CA TYR A 290 -26.58 18.51 -2.30
C TYR A 290 -26.98 19.06 -3.69
N GLU A 291 -26.63 18.39 -4.78
CA GLU A 291 -27.12 18.79 -6.09
C GLU A 291 -28.49 18.11 -6.34
N GLU A 292 -29.52 18.93 -6.60
CA GLU A 292 -30.94 18.54 -6.55
C GLU A 292 -31.34 17.39 -7.51
N ASP A 293 -30.42 16.89 -8.35
CA ASP A 293 -30.68 15.87 -9.36
C ASP A 293 -29.66 14.70 -9.38
N GLU A 294 -28.71 14.63 -8.44
CA GLU A 294 -27.70 13.55 -8.43
C GLU A 294 -28.12 12.33 -7.58
N GLU A 295 -27.82 11.12 -8.08
CA GLU A 295 -28.08 9.88 -7.32
C GLU A 295 -27.08 9.73 -6.16
N PRO A 296 -27.51 9.25 -4.97
CA PRO A 296 -26.62 8.99 -3.85
C PRO A 296 -25.43 8.11 -4.24
N ILE A 297 -24.23 8.50 -3.82
CA ILE A 297 -22.98 7.80 -4.10
C ILE A 297 -22.57 6.97 -2.89
N LEU A 298 -22.21 5.72 -3.12
CA LEU A 298 -21.69 4.78 -2.12
C LEU A 298 -20.36 5.30 -1.58
N ARG A 299 -20.33 5.60 -0.28
CA ARG A 299 -19.16 6.14 0.41
C ARG A 299 -18.45 5.12 1.27
N ARG A 300 -19.22 4.22 1.88
CA ARG A 300 -18.72 3.31 2.90
C ARG A 300 -19.48 2.00 2.89
N ILE A 301 -18.77 0.90 3.11
CA ILE A 301 -19.33 -0.42 3.40
C ILE A 301 -18.90 -0.77 4.81
N SER A 302 -19.81 -1.29 5.63
CA SER A 302 -19.42 -1.79 6.94
C SER A 302 -20.22 -2.98 7.41
N SER A 303 -19.53 -3.88 8.11
CA SER A 303 -20.12 -4.90 8.98
C SER A 303 -19.99 -4.42 10.43
N GLY A 304 -20.98 -4.67 11.28
CA GLY A 304 -20.87 -4.38 12.71
C GLY A 304 -21.87 -5.17 13.53
N LEU A 305 -21.55 -5.42 14.81
CA LEU A 305 -22.56 -5.82 15.79
C LEU A 305 -23.50 -4.63 15.93
N ASP A 306 -24.75 -4.78 15.49
CA ASP A 306 -25.73 -3.68 15.36
C ASP A 306 -25.67 -2.68 16.52
N ASP A 307 -25.47 -1.40 16.19
CA ASP A 307 -25.73 -0.27 17.09
C ASP A 307 -27.25 -0.15 17.25
N GLY A 308 -27.82 -0.91 18.18
CA GLY A 308 -29.17 -0.64 18.70
C GLY A 308 -29.29 0.76 19.29
#